data_AF-A0A1C6D3P4-F1
#
_entry.id   AF-A0A1C6D3P4-F1
#
_cell.length_a   1.000
_cell.length_b   1.000
_cell.length_c   1.000
_cell.angle_alpha   90.00
_cell.angle_beta   90.00
_cell.angle_gamma   90.00
#
_symmetry.space_group_name_H-M   'P 1'
#
loop_
_entity.id
_entity.type
_entity.pdbx_description
1 polymer ?
#
loop_
_entity_poly.entity_id
_entity_poly.type
_entity_poly.pdbx_seq_one_letter_code
_entity_poly.pdbx_strand_id
1 'polypeptide(L)' 'MNKYIIVRSDTKSISSPMSKKEALKTLKYYGRQGISYLIISENKFTNYNVLKN' A
#
# COMPACT_ATOMS: atom_id res chain seq x y z
N MET A 1 -15.52 -1.17 -3.48
CA MET A 1 -14.49 -1.90 -4.25
C MET A 1 -13.17 -1.71 -3.53
N ASN A 2 -12.60 -2.76 -2.92
CA ASN A 2 -11.44 -2.61 -2.02
C ASN A 2 -10.25 -1.99 -2.77
N LYS A 3 -9.83 -0.80 -2.34
CA LYS A 3 -8.57 -0.20 -2.81
C LYS A 3 -7.39 -0.67 -1.96
N TYR A 4 -6.23 -0.71 -2.58
CA TYR A 4 -4.97 -1.11 -1.96
C TYR A 4 -3.98 0.05 -2.05
N ILE A 5 -3.22 0.25 -0.99
CA ILE A 5 -2.13 1.22 -0.90
C ILE A 5 -0.88 0.46 -0.49
N ILE A 6 0.26 0.82 -1.07
CA ILE A 6 1.55 0.23 -0.75
C ILE A 6 2.46 1.33 -0.20
N VAL A 7 3.04 1.08 0.97
CA VAL A 7 4.05 1.95 1.60
C VAL A 7 5.41 1.31 1.38
N ARG A 8 6.32 2.05 0.75
CA ARG A 8 7.71 1.64 0.53
C ARG A 8 8.55 1.92 1.76
N SER A 9 9.40 0.98 2.16
CA SER A 9 10.25 1.15 3.35
C SER A 9 11.49 2.04 3.10
N ASP A 10 11.98 2.08 1.87
CA ASP A 10 13.22 2.74 1.47
C ASP A 10 13.02 4.25 1.29
N THR A 11 12.00 4.63 0.53
CA THR A 11 11.66 6.04 0.25
C THR A 11 10.62 6.60 1.19
N LYS A 12 9.99 5.76 2.03
CA LYS A 12 8.79 6.10 2.81
C LYS A 12 7.63 6.61 1.95
N SER A 13 7.65 6.36 0.62
CA SER A 13 6.62 6.84 -0.29
C SER A 13 5.37 5.97 -0.23
N ILE A 14 4.22 6.60 -0.38
CA ILE A 14 2.90 5.97 -0.39
C ILE A 14 2.37 5.97 -1.83
N SER A 15 1.96 4.81 -2.33
CA SER A 15 1.37 4.70 -3.66
C SER A 15 -0.04 5.32 -3.71
N SER A 16 -0.47 5.74 -4.90
CA SER A 16 -1.89 5.99 -5.15
C SER A 16 -2.73 4.73 -4.87
N PRO A 17 -4.00 4.87 -4.44
CA PRO A 17 -4.91 3.75 -4.28
C PRO A 17 -5.09 2.99 -5.60
N MET A 18 -4.98 1.66 -5.56
CA MET A 18 -5.02 0.82 -6.76
C MET A 18 -5.87 -0.44 -6.56
N SER A 19 -6.21 -1.09 -7.66
CA SER A 19 -6.91 -2.38 -7.64
C SER A 19 -6.01 -3.50 -7.10
N LYS A 20 -6.61 -4.63 -6.68
CA LYS A 20 -5.85 -5.82 -6.25
C LYS A 20 -4.84 -6.29 -7.31
N LYS A 21 -5.22 -6.23 -8.58
CA LYS A 21 -4.39 -6.68 -9.71
C LYS A 21 -3.16 -5.78 -9.88
N GLU A 22 -3.34 -4.47 -9.78
CA GLU A 22 -2.25 -3.51 -9.83
C GLU A 22 -1.32 -3.67 -8.62
N ALA A 23 -1.90 -3.82 -7.41
CA ALA A 23 -1.12 -4.04 -6.21
C ALA A 23 -0.21 -5.26 -6.36
N LEU A 24 -0.74 -6.41 -6.78
CA LEU A 24 0.06 -7.63 -7.00
C LEU A 24 1.18 -7.44 -8.03
N LYS A 25 0.96 -6.68 -9.10
CA LYS A 25 2.02 -6.35 -10.07
C LYS A 25 3.11 -5.50 -9.42
N THR A 26 2.72 -4.49 -8.65
CA THR A 26 3.64 -3.60 -7.94
C THR A 26 4.47 -4.34 -6.90
N LEU A 27 3.86 -5.23 -6.10
CA LEU A 27 4.58 -6.04 -5.11
C LEU A 27 5.63 -6.95 -5.75
N LYS A 28 5.32 -7.56 -6.91
CA LYS A 28 6.30 -8.35 -7.69
C LYS A 28 7.45 -7.49 -8.19
N TYR A 29 7.16 -6.29 -8.66
CA TYR A 29 8.18 -5.34 -9.13
C TYR A 29 9.11 -4.89 -7.99
N TYR A 30 8.56 -4.59 -6.81
CA TYR A 30 9.34 -4.23 -5.62
C TYR A 30 10.16 -5.41 -5.09
N GLY A 31 9.57 -6.61 -5.05
CA GLY A 31 10.29 -7.82 -4.63
C GLY A 31 11.51 -8.12 -5.51
N ARG A 32 11.41 -7.91 -6.83
CA ARG A 32 12.56 -8.05 -7.75
C ARG A 32 13.69 -7.03 -7.52
N GLN A 33 13.38 -5.90 -6.90
CA GLN A 33 14.36 -4.85 -6.56
C GLN A 33 14.87 -4.96 -5.12
N GLY A 34 14.42 -5.97 -4.35
CA GLY A 34 14.74 -6.08 -2.93
C GLY A 34 14.12 -4.99 -2.05
N ILE A 35 13.10 -4.28 -2.55
CA ILE A 35 12.43 -3.21 -1.80
C ILE A 35 11.46 -3.85 -0.81
N SER A 36 11.65 -3.59 0.48
CA SER A 36 10.69 -3.97 1.51
C SER A 36 9.48 -3.04 1.49
N TYR A 37 8.27 -3.57 1.71
CA TYR A 37 7.02 -2.83 1.58
C TYR A 37 5.95 -3.29 2.58
N LEU A 38 4.96 -2.42 2.85
CA LEU A 38 3.73 -2.74 3.57
C LEU A 38 2.53 -2.53 2.63
N ILE A 39 1.61 -3.50 2.57
CA ILE A 39 0.35 -3.37 1.83
C ILE A 39 -0.81 -3.15 2.79
N ILE A 40 -1.65 -2.17 2.47
CA ILE A 40 -2.83 -1.81 3.24
C ILE A 40 -4.06 -1.90 2.33
N SER A 41 -5.15 -2.48 2.84
CA SER A 41 -6.43 -2.57 2.11
C SER A 41 -7.50 -1.74 2.79
N GLU A 42 -8.32 -1.06 1.99
CA GLU A 42 -9.35 -0.11 2.41
C GLU A 42 -10.37 -0.71 3.40
N ASN A 43 -10.59 -2.03 3.34
CA ASN A 43 -11.49 -2.73 4.27
C ASN A 43 -10.95 -2.79 5.72
N LYS A 44 -9.69 -2.39 5.95
CA LYS A 44 -9.09 -2.21 7.29
C LYS A 44 -9.07 -0.75 7.76
N PHE A 45 -9.49 0.21 6.92
CA PHE A 45 -9.39 1.65 7.18
C PHE A 45 -10.64 2.28 7.81
N THR A 46 -11.74 1.55 7.95
CA THR A 46 -12.96 2.12 8.56
C THR A 46 -12.83 2.47 10.05
N ASN A 47 -11.69 2.16 10.71
CA ASN A 47 -11.48 2.44 12.14
C ASN A 47 -10.20 3.22 12.48
N TYR A 48 -9.49 3.80 11.50
CA TYR A 48 -8.46 4.80 11.82
C TYR A 48 -9.08 6.18 11.66
N ASN A 49 -9.84 6.58 12.68
CA ASN A 49 -10.05 8.00 12.97
C ASN A 49 -8.66 8.63 12.99
N VAL A 50 -8.39 9.46 11.99
CA VAL A 50 -7.22 10.33 11.95
C VAL A 50 -7.31 11.16 13.22
N LEU A 51 -6.53 10.79 14.25
CA LEU A 51 -6.25 11.65 15.39
C LEU A 51 -5.55 12.88 14.82
N LYS A 52 -6.34 13.90 14.51
CA LYS A 52 -5.87 15.26 14.33
C LYS A 52 -5.45 15.73 15.72
N ASN A 53 -4.15 15.83 15.94
CA ASN A 53 -3.62 16.77 16.94
C ASN A 53 -3.67 18.17 16.35
#